data_AF-A0A1J5EF72-F1
#
_entry.id   AF-A0A1J5EF72-F1
#
_cell.length_a   1.000
_cell.length_b   1.000
_cell.length_c   1.000
_cell.angle_alpha   90.00
_cell.angle_beta   90.00
_cell.angle_gamma   90.00
#
_symmetry.space_group_name_H-M   'P 1'
#
loop_
_entity.id
_entity.type
_entity.pdbx_description
1 polymer ?
#
loop_
_entity_poly.entity_id
_entity_poly.type
_entity_poly.pdbx_seq_one_letter_code
_entity_poly.pdbx_strand_id
1 'polypeptide(L)'
;MFAQVIYRPFILILFFVGMGFTQDPIMADFCVYPDTSKFVNMKHILRLSPYEDRVPLNITLDFGSHSFSKGFSASLLGPEKLFHFPLALFGGGGGGWVRQKESISVYDYLDFYCDIKDSLSAISMFDKTYSLHWELDFEMKPQTQKIIGDNIIYISGFCTDEQLKLIQERKKNRKGVATWP
;
A
#
# COMPACT_ATOMS: atom_id res chain seq x y z
N MET A 1 22.48 -15.01 9.06
CA MET A 1 22.66 -14.92 10.53
C MET A 1 21.89 -13.67 10.94
N PHE A 2 20.72 -13.67 11.57
CA PHE A 2 20.08 -14.54 12.55
C PHE A 2 18.65 -14.92 12.11
N ALA A 3 18.21 -16.14 12.44
CA ALA A 3 16.81 -16.43 12.73
C ALA A 3 16.81 -17.51 13.81
N GLN A 4 16.26 -17.20 14.98
CA GLN A 4 15.97 -18.17 16.00
C GLN A 4 14.61 -17.83 16.60
N VAL A 5 13.61 -18.65 16.32
CA VAL A 5 12.54 -18.97 17.27
C VAL A 5 12.24 -20.45 17.12
N ILE A 6 12.40 -21.17 18.22
CA ILE A 6 12.08 -22.59 18.40
C ILE A 6 10.71 -22.65 19.11
N TYR A 7 9.68 -23.30 18.53
CA TYR A 7 9.12 -24.59 19.00
C TYR A 7 7.73 -24.95 18.39
N ARG A 8 7.69 -26.12 17.71
CA ARG A 8 6.59 -27.13 17.51
C ARG A 8 5.34 -26.83 16.64
N PRO A 9 4.81 -27.83 15.90
CA PRO A 9 5.39 -28.43 14.69
C PRO A 9 4.40 -28.28 13.53
N PHE A 10 4.65 -27.36 12.60
CA PHE A 10 4.00 -27.41 11.29
C PHE A 10 5.04 -27.86 10.27
N ILE A 11 4.72 -28.94 9.57
CA ILE A 11 5.51 -29.51 8.49
C ILE A 11 5.57 -28.46 7.37
N LEU A 12 6.70 -27.79 7.22
CA LEU A 12 7.02 -26.96 6.06
C LEU A 12 7.65 -27.87 5.02
N ILE A 13 6.88 -28.23 3.99
CA ILE A 13 7.43 -28.84 2.78
C ILE A 13 8.13 -27.72 2.00
N LEU A 14 9.46 -27.62 2.17
CA LEU A 14 10.33 -26.79 1.35
C LEU A 14 10.64 -27.53 0.04
N PHE A 15 9.93 -27.17 -1.04
CA PHE A 15 10.39 -27.45 -2.39
C PHE A 15 11.35 -26.32 -2.82
N PHE A 16 12.64 -26.56 -2.70
CA PHE A 16 13.64 -25.79 -3.43
C PHE A 16 13.69 -26.30 -4.87
N VAL A 17 13.15 -25.50 -5.79
CA VAL A 17 13.50 -25.60 -7.21
C VAL A 17 14.27 -24.33 -7.53
N GLY A 18 15.57 -24.49 -7.80
CA GLY A 18 16.41 -23.38 -8.24
C GLY A 18 16.09 -22.97 -9.68
N MET A 19 16.18 -21.67 -9.98
CA MET A 19 16.85 -21.08 -11.14
C MET A 19 16.67 -19.56 -11.13
N GLY A 20 17.76 -18.85 -11.46
CA GLY A 20 17.72 -17.51 -12.06
C GLY A 20 17.97 -16.35 -11.10
N PHE A 21 18.95 -15.51 -11.43
CA PHE A 21 18.96 -14.11 -11.01
C PHE A 21 17.72 -13.43 -11.62
N THR A 22 16.56 -13.57 -11.00
CA THR A 22 15.40 -12.75 -11.32
C THR A 22 15.52 -11.48 -10.50
N GLN A 23 15.74 -10.35 -11.17
CA GLN A 23 15.36 -9.07 -10.57
C GLN A 23 13.93 -9.23 -10.03
N ASP A 24 13.70 -8.86 -8.77
CA ASP A 24 12.38 -8.94 -8.18
C ASP A 24 11.38 -8.24 -9.13
N PRO A 25 10.28 -8.89 -9.51
CA PRO A 25 9.38 -8.35 -10.50
C PRO A 25 8.80 -7.02 -10.02
N ILE A 26 8.67 -6.07 -10.93
CA ILE A 26 7.93 -4.82 -10.68
C ILE A 26 6.49 -5.20 -10.35
N MET A 27 6.03 -4.85 -9.15
CA MET A 27 4.73 -5.28 -8.64
C MET A 27 3.60 -4.32 -9.04
N ALA A 28 3.89 -3.03 -9.16
CA ALA A 28 2.92 -2.03 -9.54
C ALA A 28 3.58 -0.80 -10.18
N ASP A 29 2.82 -0.14 -11.06
CA ASP A 29 3.22 1.08 -11.74
C ASP A 29 2.51 2.30 -11.17
N PHE A 30 3.29 3.34 -10.92
CA PHE A 30 2.87 4.59 -10.31
C PHE A 30 3.12 5.75 -11.26
N CYS A 31 2.29 6.78 -11.15
CA CYS A 31 2.50 8.05 -11.84
C CYS A 31 2.22 9.23 -10.89
N VAL A 32 2.77 10.38 -11.26
CA VAL A 32 2.68 11.62 -10.48
C VAL A 32 1.68 12.58 -11.12
N TYR A 33 0.85 13.22 -10.33
CA TYR A 33 -0.09 14.24 -10.82
C TYR A 33 -0.29 15.37 -9.80
N PRO A 34 -0.59 16.60 -10.27
CA PRO A 34 -0.96 17.68 -9.39
C PRO A 34 -2.33 17.38 -8.78
N ASP A 35 -2.41 17.38 -7.45
CA ASP A 35 -3.68 17.30 -6.75
C ASP A 35 -4.06 18.69 -6.25
N THR A 36 -5.21 19.16 -6.71
CA THR A 36 -5.82 20.44 -6.32
C THR A 36 -6.80 20.27 -5.15
N SER A 37 -7.00 19.03 -4.67
CA SER A 37 -7.82 18.77 -3.49
C SER A 37 -7.16 19.37 -2.24
N LYS A 38 -7.97 19.94 -1.35
CA LYS A 38 -7.50 20.49 -0.06
C LYS A 38 -7.18 19.36 0.93
N PHE A 39 -6.20 18.53 0.62
CA PHE A 39 -5.64 17.59 1.58
C PHE A 39 -4.59 18.35 2.41
N VAL A 40 -4.77 18.39 3.74
CA VAL A 40 -3.75 18.89 4.70
C VAL A 40 -3.33 20.36 4.54
N ASN A 41 -4.26 21.32 4.39
CA ASN A 41 -3.96 22.77 4.34
C ASN A 41 -2.90 23.23 3.30
N MET A 42 -2.45 22.33 2.43
CA MET A 42 -1.49 22.59 1.37
C MET A 42 -2.28 22.88 0.09
N LYS A 43 -2.01 24.03 -0.54
CA LYS A 43 -2.75 24.47 -1.73
C LYS A 43 -2.27 23.80 -3.02
N HIS A 44 -1.06 23.25 -3.03
CA HIS A 44 -0.43 22.66 -4.21
C HIS A 44 0.44 21.47 -3.79
N ILE A 45 -0.06 20.26 -4.01
CA ILE A 45 0.69 19.02 -3.75
C ILE A 45 0.80 18.21 -5.04
N LEU A 46 1.91 17.51 -5.19
CA LEU A 46 2.02 16.42 -6.15
C LEU A 46 1.64 15.13 -5.44
N ARG A 47 0.82 14.30 -6.09
CA ARG A 47 0.51 12.96 -5.63
C ARG A 47 1.20 11.93 -6.48
N LEU A 48 1.70 10.90 -5.82
CA LEU A 48 2.19 9.67 -6.44
C LEU A 48 1.20 8.56 -6.09
N SER A 49 0.59 7.96 -7.12
CA SER A 49 -0.46 6.95 -6.95
C SER A 49 -0.25 5.79 -7.93
N PRO A 50 -0.61 4.56 -7.54
CA PRO A 50 -0.60 3.43 -8.46
C PRO A 50 -1.77 3.56 -9.43
N TYR A 51 -1.50 3.27 -10.70
CA TYR A 51 -2.53 3.17 -11.74
C TYR A 51 -2.72 1.73 -12.22
N GLU A 52 -1.68 0.89 -12.14
CA GLU A 52 -1.70 -0.50 -12.62
C GLU A 52 -0.97 -1.44 -11.65
N ASP A 53 -1.61 -2.58 -11.36
CA ASP A 53 -1.03 -3.65 -10.56
C ASP A 53 -0.51 -4.72 -11.51
N ARG A 54 0.81 -4.84 -11.65
CA ARG A 54 1.41 -5.92 -12.44
C ARG A 54 1.27 -7.26 -11.73
N VAL A 55 1.36 -7.24 -10.41
CA VAL A 55 1.11 -8.38 -9.53
C VAL A 55 0.08 -7.95 -8.48
N PRO A 56 -1.16 -8.48 -8.53
CA PRO A 56 -2.20 -8.07 -7.60
C PRO A 56 -1.88 -8.55 -6.18
N LEU A 57 -1.94 -7.63 -5.22
CA LEU A 57 -1.69 -7.91 -3.80
C LEU A 57 -2.98 -7.73 -2.99
N ASN A 58 -3.71 -8.83 -2.84
CA ASN A 58 -4.96 -8.88 -2.09
C ASN A 58 -4.78 -9.66 -0.79
N ILE A 59 -5.04 -8.97 0.33
CA ILE A 59 -5.02 -9.56 1.67
C ILE A 59 -6.47 -9.77 2.10
N THR A 60 -6.81 -11.02 2.38
CA THR A 60 -8.11 -11.36 2.95
C THR A 60 -7.97 -11.46 4.46
N LEU A 61 -8.81 -10.72 5.16
CA LEU A 61 -8.89 -10.70 6.60
C LEU A 61 -10.22 -11.29 7.02
N ASP A 62 -10.17 -12.25 7.92
CA ASP A 62 -11.34 -12.93 8.45
C ASP A 62 -11.43 -12.63 9.94
N PHE A 63 -12.28 -11.67 10.26
CA PHE A 63 -12.50 -11.20 11.62
C PHE A 63 -13.67 -11.98 12.21
N GLY A 64 -13.42 -12.61 13.37
CA GLY A 64 -14.50 -13.11 14.23
C GLY A 64 -15.36 -11.97 14.78
N SER A 65 -16.19 -12.26 15.77
CA SER A 65 -17.12 -11.31 16.41
C SER A 65 -16.43 -10.32 17.39
N HIS A 66 -15.25 -9.82 17.05
CA HIS A 66 -14.44 -8.95 17.92
C HIS A 66 -14.21 -7.57 17.31
N SER A 67 -14.20 -6.54 18.16
CA SER A 67 -13.77 -5.20 17.76
C SER A 67 -12.28 -5.21 17.41
N PHE A 68 -11.92 -4.60 16.29
CA PHE A 68 -10.53 -4.44 15.87
C PHE A 68 -10.26 -3.02 15.37
N SER A 69 -9.02 -2.57 15.48
CA SER A 69 -8.53 -1.40 14.77
C SER A 69 -7.56 -1.87 13.68
N LYS A 70 -7.43 -1.10 12.61
CA LYS A 70 -6.43 -1.34 11.57
C LYS A 70 -5.75 -0.04 11.17
N GLY A 71 -4.45 -0.12 10.94
CA GLY A 71 -3.61 0.97 10.46
C GLY A 71 -2.82 0.51 9.26
N PHE A 72 -2.61 1.39 8.30
CA PHE A 72 -1.75 1.13 7.16
C PHE A 72 -0.67 2.21 7.09
N SER A 73 0.58 1.80 6.93
CA SER A 73 1.73 2.67 6.74
C SER A 73 2.54 2.20 5.54
N ALA A 74 3.23 3.14 4.89
CA ALA A 74 4.08 2.83 3.76
C ALA A 74 5.21 3.84 3.64
N SER A 75 6.33 3.39 3.07
CA SER A 75 7.50 4.22 2.83
C SER A 75 8.23 3.77 1.57
N LEU A 76 8.63 4.73 0.75
CA LEU A 76 9.57 4.48 -0.34
C LEU A 76 10.98 4.46 0.22
N LEU A 77 11.64 3.32 0.08
CA LEU A 77 13.03 3.12 0.47
C LEU A 77 13.93 3.61 -0.67
N GLY A 78 14.68 4.67 -0.38
CA GLY A 78 15.60 5.29 -1.32
C GLY A 78 16.20 6.58 -0.74
N PRO A 79 17.20 7.17 -1.40
CA PRO A 79 17.84 8.40 -0.95
C PRO A 79 16.89 9.62 -0.96
N GLU A 80 15.76 9.55 -1.67
CA GLU A 80 14.79 10.62 -1.82
C GLU A 80 13.54 10.32 -0.98
N LYS A 81 13.54 10.72 0.31
CA LYS A 81 12.36 10.69 1.21
C LYS A 81 11.35 11.81 0.86
N LEU A 82 11.08 12.01 -0.42
CA LEU A 82 10.34 13.16 -0.91
C LEU A 82 8.83 12.99 -0.77
N PHE A 83 8.37 11.78 -1.08
CA PHE A 83 6.97 11.42 -1.04
C PHE A 83 6.61 10.89 0.34
N HIS A 84 5.70 11.59 1.00
CA HIS A 84 5.19 11.24 2.32
C HIS A 84 3.90 10.44 2.19
N PHE A 85 3.82 9.34 2.93
CA PHE A 85 2.59 8.59 3.07
C PHE A 85 1.77 9.17 4.21
N PRO A 86 0.52 9.62 3.98
CA PRO A 86 -0.37 9.98 5.07
C PRO A 86 -0.77 8.67 5.76
N LEU A 87 -0.31 8.45 6.99
CA LEU A 87 -0.70 7.28 7.78
C LEU A 87 -2.22 7.11 7.70
N ALA A 88 -2.63 5.94 7.26
CA ALA A 88 -3.98 5.73 6.80
C ALA A 88 -4.70 4.88 7.86
N LEU A 89 -5.33 5.56 8.82
CA LEU A 89 -6.19 4.91 9.81
C LEU A 89 -7.55 4.67 9.17
N PHE A 90 -7.91 3.42 8.96
CA PHE A 90 -9.24 3.05 8.48
C PHE A 90 -9.97 2.33 9.59
N GLY A 91 -10.98 2.98 10.16
CA GLY A 91 -11.78 2.41 11.24
C GLY A 91 -12.39 1.07 10.84
N GLY A 92 -12.09 0.03 11.62
CA GLY A 92 -12.81 -1.25 11.60
C GLY A 92 -13.99 -1.15 12.56
N GLY A 93 -15.17 -0.83 12.01
CA GLY A 93 -16.43 -0.90 12.73
C GLY A 93 -16.83 -2.37 12.96
N GLY A 94 -16.53 -2.89 14.14
CA GLY A 94 -16.99 -4.21 14.59
C GLY A 94 -17.95 -4.08 15.77
N GLY A 95 -19.12 -3.45 15.55
CA GLY A 95 -20.20 -3.36 16.54
C GLY A 95 -21.18 -4.55 16.50
N GLY A 96 -21.01 -5.49 15.57
CA GLY A 96 -21.91 -6.61 15.35
C GLY A 96 -21.28 -7.96 15.71
N TRP A 97 -22.10 -8.85 16.27
CA TRP A 97 -21.75 -10.24 16.63
C TRP A 97 -21.52 -11.17 15.41
N VAL A 98 -21.31 -10.60 14.22
CA VAL A 98 -21.27 -11.33 12.94
C VAL A 98 -19.83 -11.37 12.43
N ARG A 99 -19.37 -12.57 12.05
CA ARG A 99 -18.08 -12.79 11.39
C ARG A 99 -18.01 -11.93 10.12
N GLN A 100 -16.98 -11.10 10.01
CA GLN A 100 -16.78 -10.22 8.87
C GLN A 100 -15.53 -10.63 8.12
N LYS A 101 -15.67 -10.77 6.80
CA LYS A 101 -14.55 -11.03 5.90
C LYS A 101 -14.31 -9.79 5.07
N GLU A 102 -13.11 -9.25 5.12
CA GLU A 102 -12.69 -8.09 4.36
C GLU A 102 -11.58 -8.48 3.38
N SER A 103 -11.61 -7.94 2.16
CA SER A 103 -10.53 -8.08 1.19
C SER A 103 -9.91 -6.70 0.97
N ILE A 104 -8.61 -6.60 1.23
CA ILE A 104 -7.83 -5.37 1.11
C ILE A 104 -6.87 -5.53 -0.07
N SER A 105 -7.06 -4.70 -1.10
CA SER A 105 -6.07 -4.50 -2.16
C SER A 105 -5.08 -3.44 -1.70
N VAL A 106 -3.83 -3.85 -1.42
CA VAL A 106 -2.83 -2.98 -0.76
C VAL A 106 -2.57 -1.70 -1.56
N TYR A 107 -2.46 -1.81 -2.88
CA TYR A 107 -2.18 -0.68 -3.78
C TYR A 107 -3.30 0.37 -3.80
N ASP A 108 -4.56 0.01 -3.52
CA ASP A 108 -5.66 0.98 -3.47
C ASP A 108 -5.57 1.99 -2.31
N TYR A 109 -4.65 1.74 -1.37
CA TYR A 109 -4.41 2.60 -0.22
C TYR A 109 -3.07 3.34 -0.28
N LEU A 110 -2.25 3.08 -1.31
CA LEU A 110 -0.91 3.64 -1.47
C LEU A 110 -0.93 4.98 -2.24
N ASP A 111 -1.36 6.04 -1.57
CA ASP A 111 -1.25 7.42 -2.07
C ASP A 111 -0.17 8.18 -1.30
N PHE A 112 0.86 8.69 -1.99
CA PHE A 112 1.88 9.54 -1.39
C PHE A 112 1.74 10.99 -1.85
N TYR A 113 2.25 11.94 -1.07
CA TYR A 113 2.24 13.36 -1.41
C TYR A 113 3.60 14.03 -1.19
N CYS A 114 3.90 15.06 -1.99
CA CYS A 114 4.99 16.00 -1.72
C CYS A 114 4.55 17.44 -2.06
N ASP A 115 5.29 18.43 -1.57
CA ASP A 115 5.06 19.83 -1.96
C ASP A 115 5.44 20.02 -3.43
N ILE A 116 4.67 20.83 -4.16
CA ILE A 116 4.98 21.16 -5.56
C ILE A 116 6.33 21.87 -5.71
N LYS A 117 6.82 22.53 -4.66
CA LYS A 117 8.17 23.13 -4.62
C LYS A 117 9.26 22.10 -4.83
N ASP A 118 9.01 20.86 -4.46
CA ASP A 118 9.93 19.75 -4.62
C ASP A 118 9.74 19.02 -5.96
N SER A 119 9.01 19.60 -6.91
CA SER A 119 8.73 19.01 -8.22
C SER A 119 9.97 18.56 -8.99
N LEU A 120 11.09 19.28 -8.91
CA LEU A 120 12.35 18.86 -9.55
C LEU A 120 12.89 17.54 -8.97
N SER A 121 12.80 17.39 -7.65
CA SER A 121 13.16 16.15 -6.96
C SER A 121 12.13 15.04 -7.22
N ALA A 122 10.87 15.37 -7.50
CA ALA A 122 9.89 14.37 -7.92
C ALA A 122 10.20 13.88 -9.34
N ILE A 123 10.61 14.79 -10.23
CA ILE A 123 11.01 14.47 -11.61
C ILE A 123 12.27 13.60 -11.64
N SER A 124 13.21 13.76 -10.70
CA SER A 124 14.38 12.87 -10.63
C SER A 124 14.02 11.42 -10.34
N MET A 125 12.79 11.14 -9.90
CA MET A 125 12.27 9.79 -9.66
C MET A 125 11.67 9.11 -10.88
N PHE A 126 11.53 9.81 -12.00
CA PHE A 126 10.86 9.27 -13.18
C PHE A 126 11.71 8.22 -13.90
N ASP A 127 11.03 7.27 -14.52
CA ASP A 127 11.62 6.14 -15.25
C ASP A 127 12.57 5.29 -14.40
N LYS A 128 12.27 5.17 -13.10
CA LYS A 128 13.07 4.42 -12.14
C LYS A 128 12.21 3.50 -11.30
N THR A 129 12.87 2.49 -10.75
CA THR A 129 12.28 1.57 -9.79
C THR A 129 12.69 1.93 -8.38
N TYR A 130 11.76 1.74 -7.44
CA TYR A 130 11.95 2.02 -6.03
C TYR A 130 11.47 0.85 -5.19
N SER A 131 12.16 0.61 -4.09
CA SER A 131 11.69 -0.32 -3.06
C SER A 131 10.59 0.37 -2.25
N LEU A 132 9.47 -0.30 -2.10
CA LEU A 132 8.32 0.13 -1.32
C LEU A 132 8.17 -0.83 -0.15
N HIS A 133 8.33 -0.29 1.06
CA HIS A 133 8.00 -0.99 2.29
C HIS A 133 6.61 -0.56 2.76
N TRP A 134 5.76 -1.52 3.11
CA TRP A 134 4.45 -1.23 3.69
C TRP A 134 4.19 -2.14 4.89
N GLU A 135 3.41 -1.62 5.83
CA GLU A 135 2.98 -2.33 7.02
C GLU A 135 1.47 -2.15 7.21
N LEU A 136 0.80 -3.25 7.48
CA LEU A 136 -0.61 -3.31 7.81
C LEU A 136 -0.73 -3.86 9.24
N ASP A 137 -1.13 -2.98 10.15
CA ASP A 137 -1.28 -3.26 11.56
C ASP A 137 -2.74 -3.56 11.89
N PHE A 138 -2.95 -4.56 12.73
CA PHE A 138 -4.24 -4.95 13.28
C PHE A 138 -4.15 -5.02 14.80
N GLU A 139 -5.07 -4.35 15.47
CA GLU A 139 -5.17 -4.41 16.92
C GLU A 139 -6.51 -5.05 17.32
N MET A 140 -6.43 -6.17 18.02
CA MET A 140 -7.55 -6.90 18.59
C MET A 140 -7.35 -7.02 20.11
N LYS A 141 -7.46 -5.88 20.80
CA LYS A 141 -7.16 -5.73 22.24
C LYS A 141 -5.81 -6.40 22.60
N PRO A 142 -5.66 -7.44 23.46
CA PRO A 142 -4.29 -7.75 23.89
C PRO A 142 -3.42 -8.29 22.75
N GLN A 143 -3.99 -8.58 21.58
CA GLN A 143 -3.26 -9.06 20.42
C GLN A 143 -3.10 -7.96 19.38
N THR A 144 -1.85 -7.67 19.03
CA THR A 144 -1.48 -6.88 17.85
C THR A 144 -0.87 -7.83 16.82
N GLN A 145 -1.34 -7.75 15.58
CA GLN A 145 -0.77 -8.48 14.44
C GLN A 145 -0.29 -7.46 13.41
N LYS A 146 0.85 -7.75 12.78
CA LYS A 146 1.42 -6.91 11.72
C LYS A 146 1.69 -7.79 10.51
N ILE A 147 1.23 -7.34 9.35
CA ILE A 147 1.62 -7.89 8.04
C ILE A 147 2.52 -6.86 7.39
N ILE A 148 3.69 -7.29 6.92
CA ILE A 148 4.65 -6.43 6.24
C ILE A 148 4.89 -6.93 4.82
N GLY A 149 5.27 -6.03 3.92
CA GLY A 149 5.77 -6.41 2.61
C GLY A 149 6.75 -5.39 2.05
N ASP A 150 7.73 -5.93 1.33
CA ASP A 150 8.74 -5.20 0.58
C ASP A 150 8.57 -5.51 -0.90
N ASN A 151 8.26 -4.50 -1.70
CA ASN A 151 7.94 -4.64 -3.11
C ASN A 151 8.81 -3.72 -3.96
N ILE A 152 9.04 -4.08 -5.22
CA ILE A 152 9.60 -3.15 -6.22
C ILE A 152 8.45 -2.50 -6.98
N ILE A 153 8.46 -1.17 -7.06
CA ILE A 153 7.50 -0.39 -7.87
C ILE A 153 8.24 0.38 -8.94
N TYR A 154 7.54 0.77 -10.01
CA TYR A 154 8.06 1.63 -11.06
C TYR A 154 7.30 2.96 -11.10
N ILE A 155 8.03 4.07 -11.29
CA ILE A 155 7.44 5.41 -11.39
C ILE A 155 7.60 5.88 -12.85
N SER A 156 6.50 5.94 -13.59
CA SER A 156 6.51 6.23 -15.03
C SER A 156 6.66 7.71 -15.38
N GLY A 157 6.51 8.61 -14.40
CA GLY A 157 6.50 10.05 -14.63
C GLY A 157 5.14 10.69 -14.39
N PHE A 158 4.85 11.76 -15.12
CA PHE A 158 3.54 12.42 -15.00
C PHE A 158 2.42 11.53 -15.55
N CYS A 159 1.29 11.52 -14.85
CA CYS A 159 0.13 10.76 -15.28
C CYS A 159 -0.44 11.33 -16.59
N THR A 160 -0.77 10.43 -17.51
CA THR A 160 -1.63 10.68 -18.67
C THR A 160 -3.10 10.79 -18.25
N ASP A 161 -3.95 11.31 -19.13
CA ASP A 161 -5.39 11.39 -18.88
C ASP A 161 -6.03 10.01 -18.67
N GLU A 162 -5.54 8.99 -19.37
CA GLU A 162 -5.95 7.59 -19.21
C GLU A 162 -5.58 7.06 -17.82
N GLN A 163 -4.33 7.27 -17.39
CA GLN A 163 -3.87 6.85 -16.06
C GLN A 163 -4.63 7.56 -14.93
N LEU A 164 -4.94 8.84 -15.10
CA LEU A 164 -5.74 9.61 -14.14
C LEU A 164 -7.16 9.03 -14.00
N LYS A 165 -7.79 8.60 -15.10
CA LYS A 165 -9.11 7.95 -15.05
C LYS A 165 -9.05 6.64 -14.27
N LEU A 166 -8.04 5.80 -14.52
CA LEU A 166 -7.84 4.55 -13.79
C LEU A 166 -7.70 4.80 -12.28
N ILE A 167 -6.87 5.77 -11.90
CA ILE A 167 -6.68 6.16 -10.50
C ILE A 167 -8.01 6.61 -9.86
N GLN A 168 -8.81 7.41 -10.57
CA GLN A 168 -10.11 7.88 -10.09
C GLN A 168 -11.11 6.73 -9.89
N GLU A 169 -11.16 5.77 -10.83
CA GLU A 169 -12.02 4.59 -10.74
C GLU A 169 -11.66 3.72 -9.53
N ARG A 170 -10.37 3.46 -9.31
CA ARG A 170 -9.87 2.73 -8.12
C ARG A 170 -10.31 3.40 -6.82
N LYS A 171 -10.15 4.73 -6.73
CA LYS A 171 -10.54 5.52 -5.54
C LYS A 171 -12.05 5.51 -5.30
N LYS A 172 -12.86 5.48 -6.37
CA LYS A 172 -14.32 5.39 -6.26
C LYS A 172 -14.77 4.03 -5.71
N ASN A 173 -14.18 2.94 -6.19
CA ASN A 173 -14.50 1.58 -5.74
C ASN A 173 -14.25 1.43 -4.22
N ARG A 174 -13.16 2.01 -3.72
CA ARG A 174 -12.86 2.04 -2.28
C ARG A 174 -13.94 2.77 -1.45
N LYS A 175 -14.44 3.92 -1.92
CA LYS A 175 -15.49 4.67 -1.21
C LYS A 175 -16.83 3.93 -1.19
N GLY A 176 -17.15 3.19 -2.25
CA GLY A 176 -18.36 2.38 -2.33
C GLY A 176 -18.37 1.18 -1.37
N VAL A 177 -17.20 0.65 -1.01
CA VAL A 177 -17.04 -0.44 -0.02
C VAL A 177 -17.16 0.08 1.42
N ALA A 178 -16.76 1.32 1.69
CA ALA A 178 -16.91 1.96 3.00
C ALA A 178 -18.37 2.37 3.34
N THR A 179 -19.29 2.26 2.39
CA THR A 179 -20.72 2.54 2.55
C THR A 179 -21.52 1.28 2.26
N TRP A 180 -21.49 0.30 3.16
CA TRP A 180 -22.55 -0.70 3.27
C TRP A 180 -23.11 -0.66 4.70
N PRO A 181 -24.45 -0.81 4.86
CA PRO A 181 -25.22 -0.41 6.04
C PRO A 181 -24.86 -1.16 7.32
#